data_AF-A0A956EIP9-F1
#
_entry.id   AF-A0A956EIP9-F1
#
_cell.length_a   1.000
_cell.length_b   1.000
_cell.length_c   1.000
_cell.angle_alpha   90.00
_cell.angle_beta   90.00
_cell.angle_gamma   90.00
#
_symmetry.space_group_name_H-M   'P 1'
#
loop_
_entity.id
_entity.type
_entity.pdbx_description
1 polymer ?
#
loop_
_entity_poly.entity_id
_entity_poly.type
_entity_poly.pdbx_seq_one_letter_code
_entity_poly.pdbx_strand_id
1 'polypeptide(L)'
;MISLRLALAGFAESWSHCGAVADYVARYAASDRFDPEGLTTRLSSFLNEVLELIYANHGADRGGAKEGPPVLAIDVTREESALHVACALPADDAVASAFERALAGLDDPDLRSRYRDGFDAGLDEARVEAPFLEMAGVHGIAPVLNRSGDHVVVRLTIPAE
;
A
#
# COMPACT_ATOMS: atom_id res chain seq x y z
N MET A 1 1.91 17.85 5.85
CA MET A 1 2.45 16.86 4.89
C MET A 1 3.62 16.17 5.54
N ILE A 2 3.69 14.85 5.43
CA ILE A 2 4.83 14.03 5.88
C ILE A 2 5.43 13.36 4.65
N SER A 3 6.75 13.23 4.63
CA SER A 3 7.48 12.50 3.59
C SER A 3 8.52 11.63 4.27
N LEU A 4 8.48 10.34 3.98
CA LEU A 4 9.45 9.34 4.44
C LEU A 4 10.15 8.74 3.23
N ARG A 5 11.49 8.67 3.29
CA ARG A 5 12.34 8.07 2.27
C ARG A 5 13.15 6.96 2.90
N LEU A 6 13.02 5.75 2.37
CA LEU A 6 13.68 4.55 2.87
C LEU A 6 14.51 3.93 1.74
N ALA A 7 15.70 3.45 2.06
CA ALA A 7 16.40 2.56 1.14
C ALA A 7 15.57 1.28 1.01
N LEU A 8 15.18 0.94 -0.22
CA LEU A 8 14.30 -0.20 -0.49
C LEU A 8 14.95 -1.52 -0.06
N ALA A 9 16.27 -1.63 -0.18
CA ALA A 9 17.04 -2.77 0.31
C ALA A 9 16.85 -2.96 1.82
N GLY A 10 17.05 -1.91 2.63
CA GLY A 10 16.90 -1.99 4.09
C GLY A 10 15.45 -2.24 4.51
N PHE A 11 14.48 -1.67 3.79
CA PHE A 11 13.06 -2.00 3.99
C PHE A 11 12.79 -3.49 3.74
N ALA A 12 13.28 -4.03 2.62
CA ALA A 12 13.04 -5.40 2.18
C ALA A 12 13.80 -6.49 2.97
N GLU A 13 14.62 -6.12 3.95
CA GLU A 13 15.36 -7.08 4.80
C GLU A 13 14.45 -7.89 5.74
N SER A 14 13.29 -7.35 6.13
CA SER A 14 12.37 -8.03 7.04
C SER A 14 10.91 -7.70 6.73
N TRP A 15 10.07 -8.74 6.66
CA TRP A 15 8.61 -8.58 6.54
C TRP A 15 8.03 -7.69 7.65
N SER A 16 8.59 -7.78 8.86
CA SER A 16 8.14 -6.97 10.01
C SER A 16 8.32 -5.47 9.81
N HIS A 17 9.11 -5.03 8.83
CA HIS A 17 9.26 -3.62 8.50
C HIS A 17 7.99 -3.02 7.89
N CYS A 18 7.14 -3.81 7.23
CA CYS A 18 5.86 -3.34 6.67
C CYS A 18 5.00 -2.72 7.78
N GLY A 19 4.72 -3.49 8.83
CA GLY A 19 3.93 -3.02 9.97
C GLY A 19 4.62 -1.90 10.75
N ALA A 20 5.93 -2.00 10.98
CA ALA A 20 6.67 -0.97 11.72
C ALA A 20 6.67 0.39 11.02
N VAL A 21 6.84 0.40 9.69
CA VAL A 21 6.79 1.62 8.87
C VAL A 21 5.36 2.15 8.79
N ALA A 22 4.37 1.28 8.58
CA ALA A 22 2.96 1.67 8.52
C ALA A 22 2.52 2.35 9.84
N ASP A 23 2.82 1.73 10.98
CA ASP A 23 2.52 2.27 12.30
C ASP A 23 3.22 3.61 12.56
N TYR A 24 4.50 3.72 12.19
CA TYR A 24 5.26 4.96 12.35
C TYR A 24 4.62 6.11 11.54
N VAL A 25 4.33 5.86 10.26
CA VAL A 25 3.71 6.84 9.36
C VAL A 25 2.33 7.23 9.88
N ALA A 26 1.50 6.25 10.28
CA ALA A 26 0.16 6.49 10.76
C ALA A 26 0.12 7.35 12.03
N ARG A 27 0.97 7.03 13.02
CA ARG A 27 1.05 7.80 14.27
C ARG A 27 1.51 9.23 14.04
N TYR A 28 2.45 9.43 13.12
CA TYR A 28 2.92 10.78 12.78
C TYR A 28 1.89 11.57 11.97
N ALA A 29 1.17 10.91 11.05
CA ALA A 29 0.08 11.53 10.29
C ALA A 29 -1.05 12.05 11.19
N ALA A 30 -1.29 11.35 12.30
CA ALA A 30 -2.37 11.62 13.24
C ALA A 30 -1.98 12.51 14.44
N SER A 31 -0.71 12.96 14.57
CA SER A 31 -0.19 13.57 15.80
C SER A 31 -0.90 14.85 16.26
N ASP A 32 -1.53 15.59 15.35
CA ASP A 32 -2.06 16.94 15.59
C ASP A 32 -3.59 17.02 15.71
N ARG A 33 -4.29 15.88 15.75
CA ARG A 33 -5.69 15.82 16.18
C ARG A 33 -5.82 14.78 17.28
N PHE A 34 -6.70 15.04 18.23
CA PHE A 34 -7.31 14.01 19.06
C PHE A 34 -8.18 13.15 18.12
N ASP A 35 -7.53 12.38 17.25
CA ASP A 35 -8.13 11.57 16.19
C ASP A 35 -8.35 10.16 16.75
N PRO A 36 -9.61 9.73 16.90
CA PRO A 36 -10.01 8.71 17.86
C PRO A 36 -9.77 7.30 17.31
N GLU A 37 -8.53 6.81 17.33
CA GLU A 37 -8.12 5.43 16.98
C GLU A 37 -8.40 4.96 15.54
N GLY A 38 -9.51 5.37 14.90
CA GLY A 38 -10.00 4.89 13.63
C GLY A 38 -9.21 5.37 12.42
N LEU A 39 -8.79 6.64 12.36
CA LEU A 39 -8.00 7.12 11.21
C LEU A 39 -6.57 6.56 11.24
N THR A 40 -5.93 6.54 12.43
CA THR A 40 -4.61 5.95 12.63
C THR A 40 -4.62 4.46 12.32
N THR A 41 -5.62 3.72 12.81
CA THR A 41 -5.75 2.28 12.55
C THR A 41 -5.99 2.01 11.07
N ARG A 42 -6.94 2.71 10.44
CA ARG A 42 -7.22 2.57 9.00
C ARG A 42 -5.98 2.88 8.15
N LEU A 43 -5.28 3.98 8.43
CA LEU A 43 -4.06 4.32 7.72
C LEU A 43 -2.98 3.25 7.92
N SER A 44 -2.75 2.79 9.15
CA SER A 44 -1.75 1.74 9.40
C SER A 44 -2.09 0.46 8.65
N SER A 45 -3.33 -0.02 8.75
CA SER A 45 -3.79 -1.23 8.04
C SER A 45 -3.65 -1.09 6.52
N PHE A 46 -4.20 -0.04 5.91
CA PHE A 46 -4.17 0.09 4.45
C PHE A 46 -2.76 0.34 3.90
N LEU A 47 -1.94 1.09 4.64
CA LEU A 47 -0.53 1.29 4.26
C LEU A 47 0.27 -0.02 4.41
N ASN A 48 -0.01 -0.82 5.44
CA ASN A 48 0.63 -2.13 5.62
C ASN A 48 0.42 -3.02 4.40
N GLU A 49 -0.81 -3.15 3.89
CA GLU A 49 -1.09 -3.97 2.70
C GLU A 49 -0.31 -3.51 1.46
N VAL A 50 -0.20 -2.20 1.25
CA VAL A 50 0.61 -1.65 0.15
C VAL A 50 2.11 -1.95 0.36
N LEU A 51 2.60 -1.85 1.59
CA LEU A 51 3.99 -2.15 1.94
C LEU A 51 4.31 -3.64 1.81
N GLU A 52 3.37 -4.52 2.13
CA GLU A 52 3.50 -5.96 1.93
C GLU A 52 3.54 -6.33 0.45
N LEU A 53 2.72 -5.69 -0.40
CA LEU A 53 2.84 -5.81 -1.86
C LEU A 53 4.20 -5.32 -2.36
N ILE A 54 4.72 -4.21 -1.82
CA ILE A 54 6.06 -3.71 -2.16
C ILE A 54 7.13 -4.72 -1.75
N TYR A 55 7.07 -5.24 -0.52
CA TYR A 55 7.99 -6.25 0.00
C TYR A 55 7.98 -7.51 -0.86
N ALA A 56 6.80 -8.04 -1.19
CA ALA A 56 6.65 -9.28 -1.97
C ALA A 56 7.31 -9.18 -3.36
N ASN A 57 7.42 -7.96 -3.91
CA ASN A 57 8.00 -7.71 -5.23
C ASN A 57 9.45 -7.22 -5.22
N HIS A 58 9.96 -6.76 -4.06
CA HIS A 58 11.32 -6.22 -3.91
C HIS A 58 12.14 -6.88 -2.79
N GLY A 59 11.66 -7.99 -2.24
CA GLY A 59 12.35 -8.84 -1.27
C GLY A 59 13.79 -9.17 -1.70
N ALA A 60 14.64 -9.49 -0.71
CA ALA A 60 16.11 -9.53 -0.69
C ALA A 60 16.91 -9.92 -1.98
N ASP A 61 16.31 -10.58 -2.96
CA ASP A 61 16.97 -11.10 -4.16
C ASP A 61 16.69 -10.34 -5.47
N ARG A 62 15.81 -9.32 -5.50
CA ARG A 62 15.38 -8.65 -6.76
C ARG A 62 16.01 -7.29 -7.04
N GLY A 63 17.28 -7.13 -6.68
CA GLY A 63 18.06 -5.91 -6.87
C GLY A 63 18.00 -5.36 -8.30
N GLY A 64 17.22 -4.30 -8.50
CA GLY A 64 17.12 -3.58 -9.76
C GLY A 64 17.19 -2.07 -9.52
N ALA A 65 18.40 -1.52 -9.40
CA ALA A 65 18.61 -0.09 -9.59
C ALA A 65 19.91 0.14 -10.36
N LYS A 66 19.79 0.82 -11.49
CA LYS A 66 20.92 1.50 -12.12
C LYS A 66 21.04 2.85 -11.42
N GLU A 67 22.17 3.02 -10.73
CA GLU A 67 22.63 4.21 -10.00
C GLU A 67 21.88 4.54 -8.69
N GLY A 68 22.59 4.41 -7.56
CA GLY A 68 22.09 4.63 -6.20
C GLY A 68 21.25 3.46 -5.65
N PRO A 69 21.15 3.29 -4.32
CA PRO A 69 20.24 2.30 -3.76
C PRO A 69 18.80 2.74 -4.07
N PRO A 70 17.92 1.85 -4.58
CA PRO A 70 16.54 2.19 -4.88
C PRO A 70 15.84 2.71 -3.63
N VAL A 71 15.00 3.74 -3.77
CA VAL A 71 14.33 4.41 -2.64
C VAL A 71 12.83 4.17 -2.70
N LEU A 72 12.25 3.75 -1.59
CA LEU A 72 10.81 3.83 -1.35
C LEU A 72 10.49 5.21 -0.78
N ALA A 73 9.60 5.94 -1.46
CA ALA A 73 9.06 7.20 -1.01
C ALA A 73 7.61 7.03 -0.55
N ILE A 74 7.30 7.49 0.66
CA ILE A 74 5.95 7.50 1.22
C ILE A 74 5.61 8.94 1.55
N ASP A 75 4.68 9.52 0.81
CA ASP A 75 4.19 10.87 1.01
C ASP A 75 2.75 10.80 1.54
N VAL A 76 2.49 11.44 2.68
CA VAL A 76 1.15 11.56 3.26
C VAL A 76 0.75 13.04 3.31
N THR A 77 -0.26 13.37 2.53
CA THR A 77 -0.87 14.69 2.50
C THR A 77 -2.21 14.64 3.23
N ARG A 78 -2.39 15.58 4.13
CA ARG A 78 -3.63 15.73 4.89
C ARG A 78 -4.43 16.86 4.29
N GLU A 79 -5.69 16.57 4.01
CA GLU A 79 -6.73 17.55 3.70
C GLU A 79 -7.82 17.50 4.78
N GLU A 80 -8.79 18.42 4.73
CA GLU A 80 -9.85 18.46 5.74
C GLU A 80 -10.68 17.17 5.79
N SER A 81 -10.97 16.58 4.62
CA SER A 81 -11.87 15.43 4.46
C SER A 81 -11.17 14.10 4.15
N ALA A 82 -9.84 14.08 4.03
CA ALA A 82 -9.12 12.86 3.65
C ALA A 82 -7.63 12.90 3.98
N LEU A 83 -7.04 11.71 4.06
CA LEU A 83 -5.61 11.47 3.92
C LEU A 83 -5.32 10.93 2.52
N HIS A 84 -4.35 11.54 1.85
CA HIS A 84 -3.84 11.08 0.57
C HIS A 84 -2.45 10.50 0.79
N VAL A 85 -2.30 9.21 0.50
CA VAL A 85 -1.04 8.49 0.62
C VAL A 85 -0.52 8.22 -0.79
N ALA A 86 0.77 8.44 -1.01
CA ALA A 86 1.46 8.04 -2.23
C ALA A 86 2.72 7.26 -1.88
N CYS A 87 2.79 6.01 -2.35
CA CYS A 87 3.97 5.15 -2.25
C CYS A 87 4.63 5.08 -3.63
N ALA A 88 5.78 5.73 -3.80
CA ALA A 88 6.53 5.75 -5.05
C ALA A 88 7.82 4.94 -4.92
N LEU A 89 8.10 4.12 -5.93
CA LEU A 89 9.29 3.26 -5.95
C LEU A 89 9.72 2.96 -7.39
N PRO A 90 11.02 2.69 -7.61
CA PRO A 90 11.49 2.12 -8.86
C PRO A 90 10.80 0.79 -9.15
N ALA A 91 10.48 0.53 -10.41
CA ALA A 91 9.84 -0.69 -10.86
C ALA A 91 10.27 -1.01 -12.29
N ASP A 92 10.80 -2.22 -12.48
CA ASP A 92 10.92 -2.81 -13.81
C ASP A 92 9.56 -3.30 -14.33
N ASP A 93 9.54 -3.83 -15.55
CA ASP A 93 8.30 -4.35 -16.15
C ASP A 93 7.67 -5.49 -15.35
N ALA A 94 8.48 -6.33 -14.69
CA ALA A 94 7.99 -7.47 -13.93
C ALA A 94 7.30 -7.01 -12.64
N VAL A 95 7.91 -6.06 -11.93
CA VAL A 95 7.33 -5.39 -10.76
C VAL A 95 6.06 -4.65 -11.16
N ALA A 96 6.12 -3.81 -12.19
CA ALA A 96 4.95 -3.03 -12.63
C ALA A 96 3.77 -3.95 -12.97
N SER A 97 4.02 -5.02 -13.72
CA SER A 97 2.98 -6.01 -14.07
C SER A 97 2.42 -6.73 -12.85
N ALA A 98 3.22 -6.93 -11.79
CA ALA A 98 2.74 -7.55 -10.55
C ALA A 98 1.79 -6.62 -9.79
N PHE A 99 2.09 -5.33 -9.71
CA PHE A 99 1.20 -4.33 -9.14
C PHE A 99 -0.09 -4.18 -9.96
N GLU A 100 0.03 -4.15 -11.30
CA GLU A 100 -1.12 -4.09 -12.19
C GLU A 100 -2.06 -5.29 -11.97
N ARG A 101 -1.51 -6.50 -11.82
CA ARG A 101 -2.31 -7.70 -11.52
C ARG A 101 -2.95 -7.63 -10.13
N ALA A 102 -2.20 -7.26 -9.11
CA ALA A 102 -2.68 -7.21 -7.73
C ALA A 102 -3.83 -6.21 -7.55
N LEU A 103 -3.83 -5.13 -8.34
CA LEU A 103 -4.82 -4.05 -8.27
C LEU A 103 -5.86 -4.12 -9.40
N ALA A 104 -5.83 -5.16 -10.22
CA ALA A 104 -6.76 -5.31 -11.34
C ALA A 104 -8.18 -5.60 -10.85
N GLY A 105 -9.16 -4.90 -11.44
CA GLY A 105 -10.58 -5.17 -11.21
C GLY A 105 -11.09 -4.78 -9.82
N LEU A 106 -10.40 -3.89 -9.11
CA LEU A 106 -10.89 -3.29 -7.86
C LEU A 106 -12.02 -2.27 -8.08
N ASP A 107 -12.35 -1.94 -9.33
CA ASP A 107 -13.47 -1.12 -9.76
C ASP A 107 -14.74 -1.93 -10.08
N ASP A 108 -14.70 -3.25 -9.89
CA ASP A 108 -15.82 -4.16 -10.13
C ASP A 108 -16.99 -3.87 -9.15
N PRO A 109 -18.22 -3.62 -9.63
CA PRO A 109 -19.37 -3.39 -8.75
C PRO A 109 -19.70 -4.59 -7.84
N ASP A 110 -19.30 -5.80 -8.22
CA ASP A 110 -19.55 -7.03 -7.46
C ASP A 110 -18.37 -7.43 -6.55
N LEU A 111 -17.38 -6.55 -6.35
CA LEU A 111 -16.16 -6.84 -5.60
C LEU A 111 -16.42 -7.37 -4.18
N ARG A 112 -17.45 -6.84 -3.51
CA ARG A 112 -17.84 -7.31 -2.17
C ARG A 112 -18.38 -8.73 -2.19
N SER A 113 -19.06 -9.14 -3.25
CA SER A 113 -19.49 -10.54 -3.43
C SER A 113 -18.27 -11.42 -3.67
N ARG A 114 -17.38 -11.00 -4.57
CA ARG A 114 -16.15 -11.74 -4.88
C ARG A 114 -15.26 -11.96 -3.66
N TYR A 115 -15.10 -10.95 -2.80
CA TYR A 115 -14.39 -11.08 -1.54
C TYR A 115 -15.06 -12.12 -0.63
N ARG A 116 -16.39 -12.06 -0.47
CA ARG A 116 -17.14 -13.00 0.36
C ARG A 116 -17.07 -14.43 -0.15
N ASP A 117 -17.28 -14.62 -1.46
CA ASP A 117 -17.23 -15.94 -2.10
C ASP A 117 -15.83 -16.55 -1.97
N GLY A 118 -14.80 -15.71 -2.11
CA GLY A 118 -13.43 -16.10 -1.83
C GLY A 118 -13.23 -16.51 -0.37
N PHE A 119 -13.73 -15.71 0.59
CA PHE A 119 -13.58 -15.98 2.02
C PHE A 119 -14.25 -17.31 2.39
N ASP A 120 -15.47 -17.53 1.91
CA ASP A 120 -16.23 -18.77 2.11
C ASP A 120 -15.56 -19.99 1.46
N ALA A 121 -14.84 -19.77 0.34
CA ALA A 121 -14.04 -20.80 -0.33
C ALA A 121 -12.68 -21.06 0.33
N GLY A 122 -12.37 -20.39 1.46
CA GLY A 122 -11.08 -20.48 2.12
C GLY A 122 -10.00 -19.69 1.39
N LEU A 123 -10.29 -18.43 1.05
CA LEU A 123 -9.34 -17.47 0.49
C LEU A 123 -8.03 -17.62 1.26
N ASP A 124 -7.00 -18.01 0.52
CA ASP A 124 -5.65 -18.02 1.05
C ASP A 124 -5.26 -16.55 1.23
N GLU A 125 -5.27 -16.07 2.48
CA GLU A 125 -4.80 -14.73 2.84
C GLU A 125 -3.37 -14.47 2.33
N ALA A 126 -2.58 -15.53 2.05
CA ALA A 126 -1.27 -15.40 1.43
C ALA A 126 -1.32 -15.00 -0.07
N ARG A 127 -2.49 -14.97 -0.70
CA ARG A 127 -2.66 -14.40 -2.04
C ARG A 127 -2.58 -12.89 -1.95
N VAL A 128 -1.60 -12.35 -2.66
CA VAL A 128 -1.30 -10.91 -2.80
C VAL A 128 -2.55 -10.03 -3.09
N GLU A 129 -3.57 -10.58 -3.73
CA GLU A 129 -4.80 -9.85 -4.11
C GLU A 129 -5.83 -9.75 -2.97
N ALA A 130 -5.82 -10.69 -2.01
CA ALA A 130 -6.87 -10.84 -1.00
C ALA A 130 -7.03 -9.60 -0.11
N PRO A 131 -5.96 -8.95 0.39
CA PRO A 131 -6.10 -7.76 1.21
C PRO A 131 -6.66 -6.56 0.44
N PHE A 132 -6.38 -6.46 -0.86
CA PHE A 132 -6.92 -5.37 -1.70
C PHE A 132 -8.40 -5.57 -2.03
N LEU A 133 -8.85 -6.82 -2.15
CA LEU A 133 -10.28 -7.14 -2.28
C LEU A 133 -11.05 -6.73 -1.03
N GLU A 134 -10.50 -6.95 0.17
CA GLU A 134 -11.08 -6.46 1.41
C GLU A 134 -11.10 -4.93 1.47
N MET A 135 -9.94 -4.32 1.21
CA MET A 135 -9.77 -2.87 1.25
C MET A 135 -10.78 -2.14 0.35
N ALA A 136 -10.93 -2.59 -0.90
CA ALA A 136 -11.87 -1.99 -1.82
C ALA A 136 -13.32 -2.45 -1.59
N GLY A 137 -13.56 -3.74 -1.36
CA GLY A 137 -14.91 -4.32 -1.29
C GLY A 137 -15.63 -4.10 0.04
N VAL A 138 -14.89 -3.97 1.15
CA VAL A 138 -15.43 -3.76 2.50
C VAL A 138 -15.28 -2.30 2.92
N HIS A 139 -14.10 -1.71 2.71
CA HIS A 139 -13.81 -0.35 3.17
C HIS A 139 -14.02 0.73 2.11
N GLY A 140 -14.28 0.35 0.86
CA GLY A 140 -14.46 1.32 -0.24
C GLY A 140 -13.19 2.07 -0.60
N ILE A 141 -12.01 1.56 -0.21
CA ILE A 141 -10.71 2.17 -0.48
C ILE A 141 -10.04 1.38 -1.59
N ALA A 142 -10.02 1.92 -2.81
CA ALA A 142 -9.37 1.29 -3.94
C ALA A 142 -8.01 1.98 -4.20
N PRO A 143 -6.88 1.27 -4.07
CA PRO A 143 -5.59 1.78 -4.48
C PRO A 143 -5.54 2.06 -5.98
N VAL A 144 -4.94 3.18 -6.36
CA VAL A 144 -4.73 3.56 -7.76
C VAL A 144 -3.25 3.42 -8.08
N LEU A 145 -2.94 2.69 -9.15
CA LEU A 145 -1.59 2.58 -9.68
C LEU A 145 -1.36 3.63 -10.77
N ASN A 146 -0.27 4.38 -10.67
CA ASN A 146 0.26 5.19 -11.76
C ASN A 146 1.66 4.73 -12.11
N ARG A 147 1.90 4.42 -13.38
CA ARG A 147 3.23 4.12 -13.89
C ARG A 147 3.79 5.35 -14.61
N SER A 148 5.04 5.71 -14.31
CA SER A 148 5.75 6.80 -14.97
C SER A 148 7.19 6.39 -15.21
N GLY A 149 7.49 5.96 -16.43
CA GLY A 149 8.83 5.47 -16.79
C GLY A 149 9.19 4.20 -16.02
N ASP A 150 10.29 4.28 -15.28
CA ASP A 150 10.87 3.24 -14.41
C ASP A 150 10.37 3.30 -12.96
N HIS A 151 9.29 4.03 -12.71
CA HIS A 151 8.66 4.14 -11.39
C HIS A 151 7.19 3.77 -11.44
N VAL A 152 6.72 3.20 -10.34
CA VAL A 152 5.29 3.08 -10.03
C VAL A 152 4.97 3.92 -8.80
N VAL A 153 3.74 4.41 -8.76
CA VAL A 153 3.16 5.14 -7.64
C VAL A 153 1.83 4.49 -7.29
N VAL A 154 1.71 3.92 -6.09
CA VAL A 154 0.43 3.48 -5.54
C VAL A 154 -0.14 4.60 -4.71
N ARG A 155 -1.39 4.97 -4.98
CA ARG A 155 -2.10 6.04 -4.26
C ARG A 155 -3.29 5.48 -3.50
N LEU A 156 -3.47 5.96 -2.28
CA LEU A 156 -4.64 5.71 -1.45
C LEU A 156 -5.27 7.05 -1.09
N THR A 157 -6.61 7.10 -1.10
CA THR A 157 -7.38 8.21 -0.51
C THR A 157 -8.23 7.63 0.60
N ILE A 158 -7.96 8.02 1.84
CA ILE A 158 -8.63 7.52 3.05
C ILE A 158 -9.50 8.67 3.58
N PRO A 159 -10.83 8.60 3.49
CA PRO A 159 -11.71 9.63 4.01
C PRO A 159 -11.57 9.82 5.53
N ALA A 160 -11.50 11.08 5.96
CA ALA A 160 -11.78 11.43 7.33
C ALA A 160 -13.29 11.23 7.55
N GLU A 161 -13.66 10.38 8.51
CA GLU A 161 -15.08 10.14 8.84
C GLU A 161 -15.67 11.30 9.66
#